data_AF-A0A1C3VQK8-F1
#
_entry.id   AF-A0A1C3VQK8-F1
#
_cell.length_a   1.000
_cell.length_b   1.000
_cell.length_c   1.000
_cell.angle_alpha   90.00
_cell.angle_beta   90.00
_cell.angle_gamma   90.00
#
_symmetry.space_group_name_H-M   'P 1'
#
loop_
_entity.id
_entity.type
_entity.pdbx_description
1 polymer ?
#
loop_
_entity_poly.entity_id
_entity_poly.type
_entity_poly.pdbx_seq_one_letter_code
_entity_poly.pdbx_strand_id
1 'polypeptide(L)'
;MSDELAETAPDAPKNDDARHADKMAKKKAARDKIMATKTDEKGLIIVHTGKGKGKSSAAFGMIFRHIAHGKPCAVVQFIKGAMWTGERDLIEKHFSDVCQFHTMGEGFTWETQDRARDVAAARVAWEKAKDLIRDERNSMVLLDEINIALRYDYLDINEVLEFLKAEKPYMTHVVLTGRNAKEELIEIADLVTEMELIKHPFRSGIKGQPGVEF
;
A
#
# COMPACT_ATOMS: atom_id res chain seq x y z
N MET A 1 78.34 21.95 -8.84
CA MET A 1 77.84 20.77 -8.13
C MET A 1 76.38 21.02 -7.87
N SER A 2 75.55 20.33 -8.65
CA SER A 2 74.11 20.45 -8.72
C SER A 2 73.46 19.80 -7.49
N ASP A 3 72.75 20.59 -6.70
CA ASP A 3 71.80 20.09 -5.71
C ASP A 3 70.51 19.66 -6.41
N GLU A 4 70.21 18.38 -6.29
CA GLU A 4 69.03 17.70 -6.79
C GLU A 4 67.85 17.99 -5.84
N LEU A 5 66.93 18.86 -6.25
CA LEU A 5 65.60 18.95 -5.63
C LEU A 5 64.73 17.86 -6.27
N ALA A 6 64.60 16.73 -5.58
CA ALA A 6 63.63 15.70 -5.92
C ALA A 6 62.21 16.24 -5.71
N GLU A 7 61.54 16.54 -6.81
CA GLU A 7 60.13 16.90 -6.86
C GLU A 7 59.29 15.68 -6.43
N THR A 8 58.69 15.74 -5.24
CA THR A 8 57.75 14.71 -4.78
C THR A 8 56.43 14.89 -5.50
N ALA A 9 56.11 13.97 -6.41
CA ALA A 9 54.82 13.94 -7.08
C ALA A 9 53.68 13.71 -6.06
N PRO A 10 52.50 14.32 -6.23
CA PRO A 10 51.38 14.16 -5.32
C PRO A 10 50.84 12.73 -5.41
N ASP A 11 50.85 12.04 -4.28
CA ASP A 11 50.22 10.73 -4.11
C ASP A 11 48.69 10.92 -4.13
N ALA A 12 48.08 10.68 -5.29
CA ALA A 12 46.64 10.72 -5.52
C ALA A 12 46.21 9.46 -6.31
N PRO A 13 44.92 9.17 -6.49
CA PRO A 13 43.86 8.77 -5.57
C PRO A 13 43.57 7.24 -5.69
N LYS A 14 44.52 6.44 -6.19
CA LYS A 14 44.30 5.04 -6.64
C LYS A 14 43.85 4.06 -5.55
N ASN A 15 44.01 4.41 -4.27
CA ASN A 15 43.69 3.52 -3.15
C ASN A 15 42.19 3.56 -2.77
N ASP A 16 41.48 4.65 -3.07
CA ASP A 16 40.08 4.80 -2.67
C ASP A 16 39.12 4.00 -3.56
N ASP A 17 39.40 3.88 -4.86
CA ASP A 17 38.60 3.09 -5.81
C ASP A 17 38.69 1.59 -5.51
N ALA A 18 39.89 1.08 -5.19
CA ALA A 18 40.10 -0.31 -4.82
C ALA A 18 39.40 -0.66 -3.48
N ARG A 19 39.53 0.22 -2.48
CA ARG A 19 38.84 0.05 -1.19
C ARG A 19 37.32 0.15 -1.34
N HIS A 20 36.83 1.01 -2.23
CA HIS A 20 35.41 1.11 -2.55
C HIS A 20 34.90 -0.16 -3.26
N ALA A 21 35.62 -0.66 -4.27
CA ALA A 21 35.29 -1.89 -4.98
C ALA A 21 35.23 -3.10 -4.02
N ASP A 22 36.22 -3.26 -3.14
CA ASP A 22 36.25 -4.31 -2.12
C ASP A 22 35.08 -4.20 -1.13
N LYS A 23 34.75 -2.98 -0.70
CA LYS A 23 33.59 -2.71 0.17
C LYS A 23 32.29 -3.08 -0.52
N MET A 24 32.14 -2.76 -1.81
CA MET A 24 30.96 -3.12 -2.59
C MET A 24 30.88 -4.63 -2.87
N ALA A 25 32.00 -5.30 -3.13
CA ALA A 25 32.06 -6.75 -3.30
C ALA A 25 31.65 -7.49 -2.02
N LYS A 26 32.12 -7.03 -0.85
CA LYS A 26 31.71 -7.58 0.46
C LYS A 26 30.22 -7.35 0.73
N LYS A 27 29.69 -6.15 0.42
CA LYS A 27 28.24 -5.87 0.52
C LYS A 27 27.43 -6.75 -0.43
N LYS A 28 27.92 -6.98 -1.65
CA LYS A 28 27.28 -7.87 -2.63
C LYS A 28 27.25 -9.30 -2.12
N ALA A 29 28.38 -9.85 -1.68
CA ALA A 29 28.43 -11.23 -1.14
C ALA A 29 27.51 -11.41 0.08
N ALA A 30 27.46 -10.42 0.99
CA ALA A 30 26.54 -10.44 2.11
C ALA A 30 25.07 -10.40 1.65
N ARG A 31 24.75 -9.55 0.66
CA ARG A 31 23.40 -9.47 0.09
C ARG A 31 23.00 -10.74 -0.64
N ASP A 32 23.90 -11.33 -1.44
CA ASP A 32 23.66 -12.60 -2.15
C ASP A 32 23.36 -13.73 -1.16
N LYS A 33 24.10 -13.80 -0.04
CA LYS A 33 23.84 -14.78 1.03
C LYS A 33 22.48 -14.57 1.71
N ILE A 34 22.05 -13.32 1.90
CA ILE A 34 20.71 -12.99 2.43
C ILE A 34 19.62 -13.38 1.42
N MET A 35 19.81 -13.07 0.13
CA MET A 35 18.83 -13.37 -0.91
C MET A 35 18.68 -14.88 -1.15
N ALA A 36 19.76 -15.65 -1.01
CA ALA A 36 19.72 -17.11 -1.17
C ALA A 36 18.76 -17.82 -0.21
N THR A 37 18.38 -17.19 0.92
CA THR A 37 17.42 -17.75 1.88
C THR A 37 15.99 -17.24 1.68
N LYS A 38 15.72 -16.43 0.65
CA LYS A 38 14.41 -15.84 0.34
C LYS A 38 13.79 -16.50 -0.88
N THR A 39 13.35 -17.75 -0.71
CA THR A 39 12.79 -18.58 -1.78
C THR A 39 11.28 -18.70 -1.74
N ASP A 40 10.65 -18.39 -0.61
CA ASP A 40 9.22 -18.57 -0.43
C ASP A 40 8.43 -17.41 -1.03
N GLU A 41 7.37 -17.75 -1.77
CA GLU A 41 6.42 -16.79 -2.31
C GLU A 41 5.04 -17.08 -1.72
N LYS A 42 4.36 -16.02 -1.27
CA LYS A 42 2.96 -16.08 -0.85
C LYS A 42 2.27 -14.74 -1.10
N GLY A 43 0.95 -14.78 -1.16
CA GLY A 43 0.09 -13.60 -1.10
C GLY A 43 0.20 -12.94 0.27
N LEU A 44 0.30 -11.61 0.27
CA LEU A 44 0.60 -10.82 1.47
C LEU A 44 -0.64 -10.10 1.99
N ILE A 45 -0.76 -10.01 3.31
CA ILE A 45 -1.66 -9.05 3.97
C ILE A 45 -0.87 -7.76 4.21
N ILE A 46 -1.30 -6.65 3.60
CA ILE A 46 -0.58 -5.39 3.61
C ILE A 46 -1.47 -4.31 4.22
N VAL A 47 -0.95 -3.55 5.17
CA VAL A 47 -1.66 -2.45 5.83
C VAL A 47 -0.96 -1.13 5.57
N HIS A 48 -1.71 -0.15 5.06
CA HIS A 48 -1.28 1.24 4.94
C HIS A 48 -2.13 2.12 5.87
N THR A 49 -1.53 2.51 6.99
CA THR A 49 -2.19 3.26 8.08
C THR A 49 -1.49 4.60 8.33
N GLY A 50 -1.89 5.30 9.39
CA GLY A 50 -1.27 6.56 9.82
C GLY A 50 -2.03 7.82 9.41
N LYS A 51 -1.65 8.93 10.05
CA LYS A 51 -2.33 10.23 9.94
C LYS A 51 -1.96 11.01 8.67
N GLY A 52 -0.85 10.65 8.04
CA GLY A 52 -0.30 11.29 6.86
C GLY A 52 -1.05 10.96 5.57
N LYS A 53 -0.86 11.82 4.57
CA LYS A 53 -1.31 11.57 3.20
C LYS A 53 -0.44 10.46 2.58
N GLY A 54 -1.07 9.60 1.78
CA GLY A 54 -0.36 8.65 0.92
C GLY A 54 -0.93 7.23 0.91
N LYS A 55 -1.79 6.86 1.88
CA LYS A 55 -2.21 5.48 2.11
C LYS A 55 -2.88 4.86 0.89
N SER A 56 -3.96 5.48 0.43
CA SER A 56 -4.69 5.06 -0.76
C SER A 56 -3.82 5.17 -2.00
N SER A 57 -3.07 6.26 -2.20
CA SER A 57 -2.22 6.41 -3.39
C SER A 57 -1.11 5.37 -3.48
N ALA A 58 -0.52 4.95 -2.35
CA ALA A 58 0.46 3.87 -2.32
C ALA A 58 -0.20 2.53 -2.68
N ALA A 59 -1.38 2.26 -2.14
CA ALA A 59 -2.14 1.06 -2.45
C ALA A 59 -2.60 1.01 -3.92
N PHE A 60 -3.08 2.12 -4.47
CA PHE A 60 -3.38 2.25 -5.90
C PHE A 60 -2.13 2.10 -6.75
N GLY A 61 -0.97 2.56 -6.30
CA GLY A 61 0.31 2.27 -6.96
C GLY A 61 0.60 0.77 -7.08
N MET A 62 0.17 -0.05 -6.11
CA MET A 62 0.28 -1.51 -6.17
C MET A 62 -0.72 -2.12 -7.16
N ILE A 63 -1.95 -1.59 -7.21
CA ILE A 63 -2.97 -1.95 -8.20
C ILE A 63 -2.49 -1.63 -9.61
N PHE A 64 -1.95 -0.43 -9.85
CA PHE A 64 -1.41 -0.05 -11.15
C PHE A 64 -0.20 -0.90 -11.55
N ARG A 65 0.63 -1.32 -10.60
CA ARG A 65 1.69 -2.30 -10.87
C ARG A 65 1.12 -3.65 -11.30
N HIS A 66 0.02 -4.11 -10.71
CA HIS A 66 -0.67 -5.33 -11.14
C HIS A 66 -1.24 -5.21 -12.55
N ILE A 67 -1.94 -4.11 -12.83
CA ILE A 67 -2.48 -3.80 -14.15
C ILE A 67 -1.36 -3.76 -15.20
N ALA A 68 -0.23 -3.11 -14.89
CA ALA A 68 0.92 -3.05 -15.79
C ALA A 68 1.55 -4.42 -16.10
N HIS A 69 1.36 -5.41 -15.23
CA HIS A 69 1.77 -6.80 -15.45
C HIS A 69 0.65 -7.68 -16.03
N GLY A 70 -0.50 -7.11 -16.41
CA GLY A 70 -1.65 -7.86 -16.93
C GLY A 70 -2.26 -8.83 -15.91
N LYS A 71 -2.04 -8.59 -14.61
CA LYS A 71 -2.56 -9.45 -13.54
C LYS A 71 -3.93 -8.96 -13.09
N PRO A 72 -4.97 -9.80 -13.09
CA PRO A 72 -6.28 -9.37 -12.65
C PRO A 72 -6.26 -8.98 -11.17
N CYS A 73 -6.99 -7.93 -10.83
CA CYS A 73 -7.07 -7.40 -9.49
C CYS A 73 -8.43 -6.74 -9.23
N ALA A 74 -8.68 -6.34 -7.99
CA ALA A 74 -9.92 -5.67 -7.65
C ALA A 74 -9.72 -4.58 -6.59
N VAL A 75 -10.64 -3.63 -6.57
CA VAL A 75 -10.70 -2.53 -5.60
C VAL A 75 -12.10 -2.48 -5.01
N VAL A 76 -12.17 -2.46 -3.68
CA VAL A 76 -13.37 -2.12 -2.92
C VAL A 76 -13.04 -0.89 -2.10
N GLN A 77 -13.70 0.23 -2.38
CA GLN A 77 -13.61 1.43 -1.55
C GLN A 77 -14.74 1.40 -0.52
N PHE A 78 -14.38 1.43 0.76
CA PHE A 78 -15.31 1.58 1.87
C PHE A 78 -15.54 3.07 2.14
N ILE A 79 -16.73 3.41 2.62
CA ILE A 79 -17.14 4.75 3.11
C ILE A 79 -17.19 5.84 2.04
N LYS A 80 -16.33 5.79 1.01
CA LYS A 80 -16.41 6.68 -0.15
C LYS A 80 -17.73 6.40 -0.86
N GLY A 81 -18.67 7.35 -0.74
CA GLY A 81 -19.91 7.35 -1.52
C GLY A 81 -19.62 7.60 -3.00
N ALA A 82 -20.56 8.20 -3.72
CA ALA A 82 -20.38 8.56 -5.14
C ALA A 82 -19.32 9.65 -5.42
N MET A 83 -18.39 9.89 -4.49
CA MET A 83 -17.32 10.88 -4.64
C MET A 83 -16.36 10.44 -5.74
N TRP A 84 -16.13 11.36 -6.66
CA TRP A 84 -15.22 11.19 -7.79
C TRP A 84 -13.77 11.04 -7.31
N THR A 85 -13.02 10.14 -7.95
CA THR A 85 -11.57 9.96 -7.75
C THR A 85 -10.92 9.63 -9.09
N GLY A 86 -9.79 10.26 -9.41
CA GLY A 86 -9.11 10.01 -10.69
C GLY A 86 -8.68 8.55 -10.92
N GLU A 87 -8.33 7.81 -9.87
CA GLU A 87 -7.96 6.39 -9.98
C GLU A 87 -9.11 5.51 -10.46
N ARG A 88 -10.33 5.78 -9.98
CA ARG A 88 -11.54 5.08 -10.40
C ARG A 88 -11.80 5.28 -11.89
N ASP A 89 -11.84 6.53 -12.33
CA ASP A 89 -12.12 6.87 -13.73
C ASP A 89 -11.10 6.22 -14.68
N LEU A 90 -9.82 6.25 -14.30
CA LEU A 90 -8.76 5.62 -15.08
C LEU A 90 -9.02 4.11 -15.24
N ILE A 91 -9.34 3.43 -14.13
CA ILE A 91 -9.59 1.98 -14.12
C ILE A 91 -10.85 1.65 -14.92
N GLU A 92 -11.99 2.27 -14.62
CA GLU A 92 -13.27 1.95 -15.28
C GLU A 92 -13.20 2.20 -16.79
N LYS A 93 -12.53 3.27 -17.22
CA LYS A 93 -12.44 3.66 -18.63
C LYS A 93 -11.45 2.84 -19.44
N HIS A 94 -10.33 2.42 -18.84
CA HIS A 94 -9.21 1.85 -19.59
C HIS A 94 -8.80 0.44 -19.19
N PHE A 95 -9.21 -0.04 -18.02
CA PHE A 95 -8.70 -1.28 -17.43
C PHE A 95 -9.78 -2.10 -16.72
N SER A 96 -11.06 -1.91 -17.06
CA SER A 96 -12.18 -2.61 -16.41
C SER A 96 -12.21 -4.12 -16.70
N ASP A 97 -11.50 -4.57 -17.74
CA ASP A 97 -11.26 -5.97 -18.06
C ASP A 97 -10.21 -6.63 -17.14
N VAL A 98 -9.28 -5.84 -16.59
CA VAL A 98 -8.20 -6.32 -15.72
C VAL A 98 -8.50 -6.02 -14.24
N CYS A 99 -9.13 -4.89 -13.94
CA CYS A 99 -9.37 -4.44 -12.58
C CYS A 99 -10.84 -4.13 -12.33
N GLN A 100 -11.47 -4.93 -11.46
CA GLN A 100 -12.82 -4.68 -11.00
C GLN A 100 -12.81 -3.55 -9.95
N PHE A 101 -13.72 -2.59 -10.07
CA PHE A 101 -13.79 -1.46 -9.15
C PHE A 101 -15.19 -1.34 -8.53
N HIS A 102 -15.24 -1.32 -7.20
CA HIS A 102 -16.48 -1.19 -6.44
C HIS A 102 -16.38 -0.04 -5.44
N THR A 103 -17.12 1.04 -5.69
CA THR A 103 -17.29 2.13 -4.72
C THR A 103 -18.49 1.82 -3.83
N MET A 104 -18.27 1.62 -2.53
CA MET A 104 -19.27 1.15 -1.59
C MET A 104 -19.33 2.05 -0.36
N GLY A 105 -20.54 2.51 -0.02
CA GLY A 105 -20.76 3.46 1.09
C GLY A 105 -21.60 4.65 0.65
N GLU A 106 -22.01 5.48 1.61
CA GLU A 106 -22.82 6.67 1.35
C GLU A 106 -21.98 7.97 1.34
N GLY A 107 -20.67 7.89 1.58
CA GLY A 107 -19.83 9.06 1.82
C GLY A 107 -19.79 9.41 3.31
N PHE A 108 -18.96 10.39 3.66
CA PHE A 108 -19.14 11.07 4.94
C PHE A 108 -20.41 11.92 4.85
N THR A 109 -21.57 11.36 5.20
CA THR A 109 -22.82 12.11 5.31
C THR A 109 -22.78 12.94 6.59
N TRP A 110 -22.12 14.10 6.54
CA TRP A 110 -22.18 15.11 7.60
C TRP A 110 -23.62 15.57 7.89
N GLU A 111 -24.55 15.31 6.96
CA GLU A 111 -25.97 15.66 7.05
C GLU A 111 -26.87 14.53 7.57
N THR A 112 -26.41 13.28 7.61
CA THR A 112 -27.22 12.13 8.07
C THR A 112 -26.36 11.20 8.92
N GLN A 113 -26.51 11.33 10.25
CA GLN A 113 -25.83 10.51 11.27
C GLN A 113 -26.55 9.17 11.49
N ASP A 114 -26.77 8.40 10.43
CA ASP A 114 -27.41 7.09 10.56
C ASP A 114 -26.37 5.97 10.62
N ARG A 115 -25.94 5.66 11.85
CA ARG A 115 -25.00 4.57 12.13
C ARG A 115 -25.51 3.23 11.60
N ALA A 116 -26.81 2.97 11.58
CA ALA A 116 -27.34 1.68 11.11
C ALA A 116 -27.13 1.53 9.61
N ARG A 117 -27.31 2.62 8.83
CA ARG A 117 -27.01 2.64 7.39
C ARG A 117 -25.52 2.46 7.11
N ASP A 118 -24.66 3.14 7.87
CA ASP A 118 -23.21 2.96 7.76
C ASP A 118 -22.78 1.52 8.01
N VAL A 119 -23.32 0.88 9.05
CA VAL A 119 -23.08 -0.54 9.36
C VAL A 119 -23.56 -1.41 8.20
N ALA A 120 -24.78 -1.20 7.71
CA ALA A 120 -25.31 -1.98 6.59
C ALA A 120 -24.46 -1.83 5.32
N ALA A 121 -24.05 -0.61 4.97
CA ALA A 121 -23.20 -0.35 3.81
C ALA A 121 -21.82 -1.01 3.95
N ALA A 122 -21.20 -0.92 5.13
CA ALA A 122 -19.92 -1.57 5.41
C ALA A 122 -20.04 -3.10 5.29
N ARG A 123 -21.14 -3.68 5.75
CA ARG A 123 -21.43 -5.12 5.61
C ARG A 123 -21.55 -5.54 4.15
N VAL A 124 -22.29 -4.81 3.34
CA VAL A 124 -22.41 -5.11 1.89
C VAL A 124 -21.05 -4.97 1.19
N ALA A 125 -20.28 -3.94 1.51
CA ALA A 125 -18.92 -3.77 0.99
C ALA A 125 -18.00 -4.94 1.39
N TRP A 126 -18.14 -5.42 2.63
CA TRP A 126 -17.38 -6.55 3.13
C TRP A 126 -17.74 -7.88 2.45
N GLU A 127 -19.02 -8.16 2.22
CA GLU A 127 -19.42 -9.34 1.43
C GLU A 127 -18.82 -9.30 0.02
N LYS A 128 -18.87 -8.14 -0.65
CA LYS A 128 -18.23 -7.97 -1.96
C LYS A 128 -16.72 -8.19 -1.89
N ALA A 129 -16.05 -7.68 -0.86
CA ALA A 129 -14.63 -7.91 -0.65
C ALA A 129 -14.31 -9.40 -0.48
N LYS A 130 -15.12 -10.14 0.30
CA LYS A 130 -14.96 -11.59 0.47
C LYS A 130 -15.08 -12.35 -0.85
N ASP A 131 -16.08 -12.02 -1.67
CA ASP A 131 -16.24 -12.60 -3.01
C ASP A 131 -14.98 -12.41 -3.86
N LEU A 132 -14.47 -11.18 -3.91
CA LEU A 132 -13.32 -10.82 -4.73
C LEU A 132 -12.02 -11.45 -4.24
N ILE A 133 -11.85 -11.58 -2.92
CA ILE A 133 -10.67 -12.20 -2.31
C ILE A 133 -10.65 -13.71 -2.55
N ARG A 134 -11.80 -14.38 -2.45
CA ARG A 134 -11.92 -15.83 -2.69
C ARG A 134 -11.68 -16.20 -4.16
N ASP A 135 -11.94 -15.28 -5.08
CA ASP A 135 -11.69 -15.49 -6.50
C ASP A 135 -10.19 -15.41 -6.81
N GLU A 136 -9.54 -16.58 -6.96
CA GLU A 136 -8.09 -16.71 -7.23
C GLU A 136 -7.64 -16.04 -8.54
N ARG A 137 -8.57 -15.67 -9.43
CA ARG A 137 -8.23 -14.85 -10.60
C ARG A 137 -7.71 -13.48 -10.19
N ASN A 138 -8.21 -12.93 -9.09
CA ASN A 138 -7.70 -11.69 -8.51
C ASN A 138 -6.43 -11.99 -7.71
N SER A 139 -5.27 -11.65 -8.25
CA SER A 139 -4.01 -11.80 -7.52
C SER A 139 -3.78 -10.68 -6.50
N MET A 140 -4.57 -9.60 -6.54
CA MET A 140 -4.56 -8.54 -5.54
C MET A 140 -5.96 -7.93 -5.36
N VAL A 141 -6.37 -7.75 -4.11
CA VAL A 141 -7.58 -7.01 -3.75
C VAL A 141 -7.23 -5.86 -2.80
N LEU A 142 -7.59 -4.63 -3.19
CA LEU A 142 -7.48 -3.44 -2.36
C LEU A 142 -8.79 -3.17 -1.63
N LEU A 143 -8.73 -3.12 -0.31
CA LEU A 143 -9.78 -2.71 0.61
C LEU A 143 -9.48 -1.28 1.08
N ASP A 144 -9.81 -0.30 0.25
CA ASP A 144 -9.51 1.11 0.52
C ASP A 144 -10.44 1.63 1.63
N GLU A 145 -9.86 2.26 2.66
CA GLU A 145 -10.52 2.85 3.83
C GLU A 145 -11.28 1.86 4.74
N ILE A 146 -11.06 0.55 4.61
CA ILE A 146 -11.63 -0.46 5.52
C ILE A 146 -11.24 -0.22 6.99
N ASN A 147 -10.05 0.32 7.25
CA ASN A 147 -9.60 0.62 8.62
C ASN A 147 -10.53 1.63 9.31
N ILE A 148 -11.15 2.54 8.55
CA ILE A 148 -12.11 3.50 9.08
C ILE A 148 -13.41 2.78 9.49
N ALA A 149 -13.89 1.83 8.68
CA ALA A 149 -15.07 1.02 9.02
C ALA A 149 -14.82 0.17 10.28
N LEU A 150 -13.63 -0.41 10.40
CA LEU A 150 -13.20 -1.13 11.60
C LEU A 150 -13.08 -0.23 12.83
N ARG A 151 -12.51 0.97 12.67
CA ARG A 151 -12.35 1.94 13.76
C ARG A 151 -13.68 2.35 14.38
N TYR A 152 -14.73 2.49 13.57
CA TYR A 152 -16.07 2.86 14.03
C TYR A 152 -16.95 1.66 14.44
N ASP A 153 -16.38 0.45 14.43
CA ASP A 153 -17.06 -0.83 14.72
C ASP A 153 -18.28 -1.05 13.81
N TYR A 154 -18.16 -0.67 12.54
CA TYR A 154 -19.15 -0.99 11.50
C TYR A 154 -18.98 -2.43 11.01
N LEU A 155 -17.76 -2.94 11.13
CA LEU A 155 -17.39 -4.34 10.92
C LEU A 155 -16.73 -4.86 12.20
N ASP A 156 -17.00 -6.12 12.52
CA ASP A 156 -16.28 -6.82 13.57
C ASP A 156 -14.88 -7.15 13.07
N ILE A 157 -13.87 -6.79 13.85
CA ILE A 157 -12.47 -7.08 13.53
C ILE A 157 -12.22 -8.59 13.52
N ASN A 158 -12.82 -9.35 14.44
CA ASN A 158 -12.56 -10.78 14.54
C ASN A 158 -12.98 -11.51 13.26
N GLU A 159 -14.13 -11.13 12.69
CA GLU A 159 -14.60 -11.67 11.41
C GLU A 159 -13.60 -11.39 10.27
N VAL A 160 -13.04 -10.18 10.20
CA VAL A 160 -12.04 -9.84 9.17
C VAL A 160 -10.77 -10.67 9.35
N LEU A 161 -10.29 -10.82 10.60
CA LEU A 161 -9.09 -11.61 10.89
C LEU A 161 -9.30 -13.10 10.58
N GLU A 162 -10.44 -13.67 10.97
CA GLU A 162 -10.81 -15.06 10.71
C GLU A 162 -10.86 -15.32 9.21
N PHE A 163 -11.55 -14.45 8.46
CA PHE A 163 -11.63 -14.56 7.00
C PHE A 163 -10.24 -14.48 6.34
N LEU A 164 -9.42 -13.49 6.71
CA LEU A 164 -8.09 -13.33 6.11
C LEU A 164 -7.16 -14.52 6.39
N LYS A 165 -7.32 -15.20 7.53
CA LYS A 165 -6.53 -16.38 7.90
C LYS A 165 -7.04 -17.66 7.23
N ALA A 166 -8.36 -17.83 7.17
CA ALA A 166 -8.98 -19.09 6.78
C ALA A 166 -9.32 -19.17 5.28
N GLU A 167 -9.65 -18.04 4.66
CA GLU A 167 -10.31 -18.03 3.34
C GLU A 167 -9.54 -17.29 2.25
N LYS A 168 -8.61 -16.41 2.61
CA LYS A 168 -7.73 -15.74 1.65
C LYS A 168 -6.88 -16.78 0.90
N PRO A 169 -6.96 -16.88 -0.44
CA PRO A 169 -6.13 -17.80 -1.20
C PRO A 169 -4.64 -17.54 -1.00
N TYR A 170 -3.84 -18.61 -1.09
CA TYR A 170 -2.43 -18.59 -0.70
C TYR A 170 -1.65 -17.48 -1.42
N MET A 171 -1.88 -17.29 -2.73
CA MET A 171 -1.16 -16.32 -3.58
C MET A 171 -1.83 -14.96 -3.73
N THR A 172 -3.07 -14.77 -3.27
CA THR A 172 -3.78 -13.50 -3.39
C THR A 172 -3.23 -12.48 -2.40
N HIS A 173 -2.85 -11.29 -2.85
CA HIS A 173 -2.50 -10.17 -1.97
C HIS A 173 -3.76 -9.42 -1.50
N VAL A 174 -3.81 -8.98 -0.25
CA VAL A 174 -4.88 -8.13 0.27
C VAL A 174 -4.27 -6.88 0.87
N VAL A 175 -4.66 -5.71 0.36
CA VAL A 175 -4.14 -4.40 0.81
C VAL A 175 -5.25 -3.65 1.53
N LEU A 176 -5.05 -3.32 2.81
CA LEU A 176 -6.01 -2.61 3.65
C LEU A 176 -5.49 -1.20 3.93
N THR A 177 -6.32 -0.19 3.69
CA THR A 177 -5.94 1.20 3.93
C THR A 177 -6.86 1.90 4.91
N GLY A 178 -6.39 3.06 5.38
CA GLY A 178 -7.15 3.98 6.19
C GLY A 178 -6.48 4.24 7.52
N ARG A 179 -6.94 5.28 8.21
CA ARG A 179 -6.33 5.70 9.49
C ARG A 179 -6.66 4.70 10.60
N ASN A 180 -5.79 4.60 11.60
CA ASN A 180 -6.04 3.87 12.84
C ASN A 180 -6.40 2.39 12.62
N ALA A 181 -5.62 1.68 11.81
CA ALA A 181 -5.67 0.21 11.79
C ALA A 181 -5.62 -0.35 13.23
N LYS A 182 -6.49 -1.32 13.52
CA LYS A 182 -6.54 -2.01 14.81
C LYS A 182 -5.27 -2.86 15.00
N GLU A 183 -4.81 -2.99 16.24
CA GLU A 183 -3.55 -3.69 16.56
C GLU A 183 -3.59 -5.16 16.12
N GLU A 184 -4.75 -5.79 16.28
CA GLU A 184 -4.99 -7.17 15.90
C GLU A 184 -4.83 -7.40 14.38
N LEU A 185 -5.15 -6.38 13.57
CA LEU A 185 -4.91 -6.42 12.12
C LEU A 185 -3.43 -6.20 11.79
N ILE A 186 -2.76 -5.31 12.52
CA ILE A 186 -1.32 -5.05 12.38
C ILE A 186 -0.53 -6.33 12.68
N GLU A 187 -0.91 -7.06 13.71
CA GLU A 187 -0.23 -8.28 14.16
C GLU A 187 -0.23 -9.39 13.10
N ILE A 188 -1.32 -9.54 12.33
CA ILE A 188 -1.44 -10.58 11.30
C ILE A 188 -0.91 -10.15 9.94
N ALA A 189 -0.62 -8.85 9.76
CA ALA A 189 -0.19 -8.31 8.48
C ALA A 189 1.27 -8.66 8.20
N ASP A 190 1.56 -9.02 6.95
CA ASP A 190 2.92 -9.30 6.49
C ASP A 190 3.73 -8.02 6.26
N LEU A 191 3.06 -6.93 5.94
CA LEU A 191 3.66 -5.61 5.74
C LEU A 191 2.75 -4.54 6.33
N VAL A 192 3.30 -3.71 7.21
CA VAL A 192 2.61 -2.53 7.73
C VAL A 192 3.45 -1.30 7.45
N THR A 193 2.81 -0.26 6.91
CA THR A 193 3.41 1.06 6.75
C THR A 193 2.52 2.08 7.45
N GLU A 194 3.08 2.75 8.44
CA GLU A 194 2.46 3.93 9.04
C GLU A 194 2.95 5.19 8.34
N MET A 195 2.02 5.90 7.72
CA MET A 195 2.32 7.21 7.12
C MET A 195 2.19 8.29 8.19
N GLU A 196 3.33 8.72 8.71
CA GLU A 196 3.39 9.81 9.68
C GLU A 196 3.16 11.18 8.98
N LEU A 197 2.41 12.07 9.65
CA LEU A 197 2.18 13.41 9.14
C LEU A 197 3.26 14.38 9.62
N ILE A 198 4.34 14.51 8.85
CA ILE A 198 5.40 15.48 9.13
C ILE A 198 4.96 16.92 8.79
N LYS A 199 4.33 17.12 7.63
CA LYS A 199 3.77 18.41 7.18
C LYS A 199 2.61 18.20 6.23
N HIS A 200 1.60 19.07 6.28
CA HIS A 200 0.49 19.08 5.32
C HIS A 200 0.14 20.51 4.93
N PRO A 201 -0.06 20.81 3.63
CA PRO A 201 -0.39 22.17 3.17
C PRO A 201 -1.79 22.64 3.62
N PHE A 202 -2.68 21.70 3.96
CA PHE A 202 -4.01 22.01 4.50
C PHE A 202 -3.96 22.88 5.77
N ARG A 203 -3.00 22.63 6.68
CA ARG A 203 -2.83 23.47 7.88
C ARG A 203 -2.36 24.89 7.57
N SER A 204 -1.90 25.13 6.36
CA SER A 204 -1.52 26.44 5.84
C SER A 204 -2.61 27.06 4.94
N GLY A 205 -3.84 26.53 4.98
CA GLY A 205 -4.99 27.08 4.23
C GLY A 205 -5.08 26.65 2.77
N ILE A 206 -4.21 25.75 2.30
CA ILE A 206 -4.24 25.26 0.92
C ILE A 206 -5.26 24.11 0.82
N LYS A 207 -6.30 24.31 0.01
CA LYS A 207 -7.32 23.29 -0.27
C LYS A 207 -6.78 22.12 -1.08
N GLY A 208 -7.50 20.99 -1.05
CA GLY A 208 -7.22 19.85 -1.94
C GLY A 208 -7.27 20.26 -3.42
N GLN A 209 -6.39 19.66 -4.22
CA GLN A 209 -6.22 19.98 -5.64
C GLN A 209 -6.35 18.71 -6.49
N PRO A 210 -6.98 18.80 -7.68
CA PRO A 210 -7.03 17.70 -8.63
C PRO A 210 -5.62 17.19 -8.99
N GLY A 211 -5.45 15.87 -9.05
CA GLY A 211 -4.18 15.20 -9.33
C GLY A 211 -3.21 15.16 -8.15
N VAL A 212 -3.56 15.77 -7.01
CA VAL A 212 -2.77 15.72 -5.77
C VAL A 212 -3.57 15.06 -4.66
N GLU A 213 -4.77 15.54 -4.38
CA GLU A 213 -5.62 15.03 -3.30
C GLU A 213 -6.71 14.07 -3.81
N PHE A 214 -7.23 14.32 -5.01
CA PHE A 214 -8.28 13.54 -5.67
C PHE A 214 -8.14 13.63 -7.19
#